data_AF-A0A8J3PA51-F1
#
_entry.id   AF-A0A8J3PA51-F1
#
_cell.length_a   1.000
_cell.length_b   1.000
_cell.length_c   1.000
_cell.angle_alpha   90.00
_cell.angle_beta   90.00
_cell.angle_gamma   90.00
#
_symmetry.space_group_name_H-M   'P 1'
#
loop_
_entity.id
_entity.type
_entity.pdbx_description
1 polymer ?
#
loop_
_entity_poly.entity_id
_entity_poly.type
_entity_poly.pdbx_seq_one_letter_code
_entity_poly.pdbx_strand_id
1 'polypeptide(L)'
;MRKLNAELPLRFERPFQPVLYTASHRTLVLRSHGRTDPGHGASEFAESVDVMFVNVIAMSTRARYRPLLVTATGDLTEVDGFPEVPERHRHRYVYLSVSDGTHDGFVVCGNLQVDLTGELGLRWTARSAG
;
A
#
# COMPACT_ATOMS: atom_id res chain seq x y z
N MET A 1 -9.93 -6.93 -16.09
CA MET A 1 -9.19 -6.41 -14.92
C MET A 1 -9.24 -4.89 -14.94
N ARG A 2 -9.51 -4.25 -13.79
CA ARG A 2 -9.45 -2.79 -13.68
C ARG A 2 -8.01 -2.31 -13.92
N LYS A 3 -7.82 -1.22 -14.67
CA LYS A 3 -6.51 -0.61 -14.86
C LYS A 3 -6.13 0.09 -13.56
N LEU A 4 -5.01 -0.32 -12.96
CA LEU A 4 -4.43 0.34 -11.80
C LEU A 4 -3.79 1.67 -12.24
N ASN A 5 -3.69 2.61 -11.31
CA ASN A 5 -2.96 3.86 -11.55
C ASN A 5 -1.44 3.68 -11.43
N ALA A 6 -0.98 2.47 -11.06
CA ALA A 6 0.41 2.08 -11.03
C ALA A 6 0.59 0.77 -11.80
N GLU A 7 1.71 0.63 -12.51
CA GLU A 7 2.08 -0.62 -13.16
C GLU A 7 2.71 -1.57 -12.15
N LEU A 8 2.33 -2.85 -12.23
CA LEU A 8 2.85 -3.92 -11.39
C LEU A 8 3.84 -4.77 -12.20
N PRO A 9 4.88 -5.35 -11.56
CA PRO A 9 5.17 -5.28 -10.13
C PRO A 9 5.81 -3.96 -9.71
N LEU A 10 5.49 -3.49 -8.50
CA LEU A 10 6.23 -2.40 -7.87
C LEU A 10 7.33 -2.96 -6.99
N ARG A 11 8.57 -2.47 -7.16
CA ARG A 11 9.70 -2.86 -6.33
C ARG A 11 10.47 -1.62 -5.89
N PHE A 12 10.71 -1.51 -4.58
CA PHE A 12 11.45 -0.41 -4.00
C PHE A 12 12.51 -0.94 -3.03
N GLU A 13 13.78 -0.65 -3.33
CA GLU A 13 14.94 -0.98 -2.48
C GLU A 13 15.12 0.05 -1.36
N ARG A 14 14.04 0.33 -0.61
CA ARG A 14 14.01 1.30 0.50
C ARG A 14 13.00 0.85 1.56
N PRO A 15 13.17 1.24 2.84
CA PRO A 15 12.27 0.82 3.90
C PRO A 15 10.92 1.52 3.79
N PHE A 16 9.83 0.77 3.94
CA PHE A 16 8.47 1.27 4.02
C PHE A 16 7.82 0.88 5.34
N GLN A 17 6.93 1.73 5.84
CA GLN A 17 6.09 1.45 7.00
C GLN A 17 4.68 2.02 6.81
N PRO A 18 3.64 1.41 7.40
CA PRO A 18 2.33 2.00 7.43
C PRO A 18 2.36 3.33 8.19
N VAL A 19 1.84 4.40 7.58
CA VAL A 19 1.71 5.73 8.22
C VAL A 19 0.26 6.16 8.39
N LEU A 20 -0.68 5.51 7.70
CA LEU A 20 -2.10 5.75 7.83
C LEU A 20 -2.90 4.47 7.55
N TYR A 21 -3.85 4.18 8.42
CA TYR A 21 -5.02 3.37 8.09
C TYR A 21 -6.25 4.04 8.68
N THR A 22 -7.17 4.49 7.82
CA THR A 22 -8.43 5.09 8.29
C THR A 22 -9.59 4.19 7.89
N ALA A 23 -10.34 3.72 8.88
CA ALA A 23 -11.50 2.86 8.66
C ALA A 23 -12.59 3.56 7.83
N SER A 24 -12.71 4.88 7.95
CA SER A 24 -13.69 5.71 7.24
C SER A 24 -13.40 5.87 5.75
N HIS A 25 -12.13 5.97 5.35
CA HIS A 25 -11.76 6.19 3.94
C HIS A 25 -11.22 4.92 3.28
N ARG A 26 -11.01 3.85 4.05
CA ARG A 26 -10.49 2.56 3.57
C ARG A 26 -9.20 2.77 2.77
N THR A 27 -8.31 3.62 3.27
CA THR A 27 -7.04 3.91 2.62
C THR A 27 -5.90 3.49 3.53
N LEU A 28 -5.01 2.65 2.98
CA LEU A 28 -3.74 2.29 3.59
C LEU A 28 -2.63 3.06 2.85
N VAL A 29 -1.76 3.72 3.60
CA VAL A 29 -0.56 4.36 3.07
C VAL A 29 0.67 3.71 3.66
N LEU A 30 1.50 3.11 2.82
CA LEU A 30 2.87 2.74 3.16
C LEU A 30 3.78 3.86 2.71
N ARG A 31 4.58 4.41 3.62
CA ARG A 31 5.51 5.50 3.33
C ARG A 31 6.94 5.04 3.53
N SER A 32 7.79 5.50 2.62
CA SER A 32 9.22 5.55 2.84
C SER A 32 9.65 6.99 3.01
N HIS A 33 10.35 7.30 4.09
CA HIS A 33 10.68 8.67 4.48
C HIS A 33 11.95 9.19 3.80
N GLY A 34 11.86 10.38 3.20
CA GLY A 34 12.99 11.16 2.71
C GLY A 34 13.55 12.11 3.78
N ARG A 35 14.67 12.77 3.48
CA ARG A 35 15.32 13.74 4.37
C ARG A 35 14.47 14.98 4.66
N THR A 36 13.52 15.28 3.80
CA THR A 36 12.60 16.41 3.94
C THR A 36 11.46 16.12 4.91
N ASP A 37 11.25 14.86 5.31
CA ASP A 37 10.23 14.52 6.30
C ASP A 37 10.67 14.95 7.71
N PRO A 38 9.77 15.56 8.52
CA PRO A 38 10.05 15.92 9.89
C PRO A 38 10.55 14.72 10.71
N GLY A 39 11.68 14.87 11.41
CA GLY A 39 12.29 13.80 12.20
C GLY A 39 13.11 12.79 11.40
N HIS A 40 13.22 12.93 10.07
CA HIS A 40 13.92 12.00 9.18
C HIS A 40 15.12 12.63 8.43
N GLY A 41 15.70 13.72 8.95
CA GLY A 41 16.83 14.41 8.31
C GLY A 41 18.08 13.55 8.08
N ALA A 42 18.21 12.42 8.79
CA ALA A 42 19.28 11.44 8.60
C ALA A 42 18.96 10.35 7.56
N SER A 43 17.82 10.42 6.86
CA SER A 43 17.45 9.46 5.82
C SER A 43 18.48 9.41 4.70
N GLU A 44 18.70 8.22 4.14
CA GLU A 44 19.55 8.03 2.96
C GLU A 44 18.86 8.53 1.67
N PHE A 45 17.54 8.76 1.71
CA PHE A 45 16.73 9.17 0.55
C PHE A 45 16.45 10.66 0.56
N ALA A 46 16.58 11.32 -0.60
CA ALA A 46 16.23 12.73 -0.74
C ALA A 46 14.72 12.96 -0.55
N GLU A 47 13.90 12.17 -1.25
CA GLU A 47 12.46 12.33 -1.35
C GLU A 47 11.70 11.18 -0.69
N SER A 48 10.51 11.49 -0.18
CA SER A 48 9.57 10.53 0.37
C SER A 48 8.78 9.85 -0.73
N VAL A 49 8.41 8.59 -0.53
CA VAL A 49 7.54 7.86 -1.47
C VAL A 49 6.37 7.29 -0.71
N ASP A 50 5.16 7.53 -1.20
CA ASP A 50 3.94 6.94 -0.67
C ASP A 50 3.41 5.89 -1.66
N VAL A 51 3.14 4.69 -1.14
CA VAL A 51 2.40 3.64 -1.83
C VAL A 51 1.02 3.54 -1.18
N MET A 52 0.00 3.85 -1.97
CA MET A 52 -1.35 4.07 -1.48
C MET A 52 -2.31 3.02 -2.02
N PHE A 53 -2.97 2.32 -1.11
CA PHE A 53 -4.03 1.37 -1.41
C PHE A 53 -5.36 2.01 -1.05
N VAL A 54 -6.26 2.15 -2.03
CA VAL A 54 -7.52 2.90 -1.89
C VAL A 54 -8.70 1.95 -1.96
N ASN A 55 -9.72 2.19 -1.13
CA ASN A 55 -10.87 1.29 -0.95
C ASN A 55 -10.44 -0.12 -0.51
N VAL A 56 -9.55 -0.20 0.48
CA VAL A 56 -9.11 -1.43 1.14
C VAL A 56 -10.30 -2.09 1.83
N ILE A 57 -10.52 -3.37 1.55
CA ILE A 57 -11.58 -4.17 2.18
C ILE A 57 -11.03 -5.28 3.07
N ALA A 58 -9.78 -5.68 2.85
CA ALA A 58 -9.00 -6.41 3.83
C ALA A 58 -7.51 -6.24 3.56
N MET A 59 -6.73 -6.51 4.59
CA MET A 59 -5.29 -6.49 4.52
C MET A 59 -4.69 -7.35 5.63
N SER A 60 -3.51 -7.89 5.37
CA SER A 60 -2.57 -8.37 6.37
C SER A 60 -1.23 -7.76 6.02
N THR A 61 -0.79 -6.76 6.77
CA THR A 61 0.45 -6.04 6.50
C THR A 61 1.38 -6.08 7.70
N ARG A 62 2.68 -5.89 7.42
CA ARG A 62 3.70 -5.76 8.46
C ARG A 62 3.83 -4.30 8.88
N ALA A 63 4.35 -4.12 10.10
CA ALA A 63 4.75 -2.80 10.59
C ALA A 63 5.90 -2.17 9.75
N ARG A 64 6.68 -3.00 9.05
CA ARG A 64 7.79 -2.53 8.22
C ARG A 64 8.11 -3.52 7.10
N TYR A 65 8.53 -2.99 5.96
CA TYR A 65 9.07 -3.69 4.80
C TYR A 65 10.44 -3.13 4.44
N ARG A 66 11.42 -3.97 4.11
CA ARG A 66 12.71 -3.56 3.53
C ARG A 66 13.36 -4.76 2.82
N PRO A 67 13.34 -4.84 1.48
CA PRO A 67 12.69 -3.94 0.52
C PRO A 67 11.15 -4.03 0.54
N LEU A 68 10.47 -3.23 -0.27
CA LEU A 68 9.03 -3.38 -0.53
C LEU A 68 8.81 -3.94 -1.94
N LEU A 69 8.07 -5.04 -2.03
CA LEU A 69 7.58 -5.62 -3.28
C LEU A 69 6.06 -5.69 -3.26
N VAL A 70 5.41 -5.18 -4.31
CA VAL A 70 3.96 -5.32 -4.52
C VAL A 70 3.71 -5.99 -5.85
N THR A 71 2.97 -7.10 -5.84
CA THR A 71 2.64 -7.89 -7.03
C THR A 71 1.14 -8.13 -7.11
N ALA A 72 0.62 -8.31 -8.33
CA ALA A 72 -0.75 -8.79 -8.49
C ALA A 72 -0.78 -10.27 -8.15
N THR A 73 -1.63 -10.64 -7.20
CA THR A 73 -1.95 -12.03 -6.93
C THR A 73 -3.26 -12.32 -7.67
N GLY A 74 -3.30 -13.41 -8.43
CA GLY A 74 -4.40 -13.74 -9.35
C GLY A 74 -5.72 -14.07 -8.65
N ASP A 75 -6.32 -15.21 -8.99
CA ASP A 75 -7.50 -15.69 -8.27
C ASP A 75 -7.08 -16.20 -6.88
N LEU A 76 -7.69 -15.64 -5.83
CA LEU A 76 -7.40 -15.92 -4.43
C LEU A 76 -8.53 -16.66 -3.72
N THR A 77 -9.47 -17.20 -4.47
CA THR A 77 -10.53 -18.08 -3.95
C THR A 77 -10.01 -19.23 -3.08
N GLU A 78 -8.75 -19.63 -3.26
CA GLU A 78 -8.12 -20.73 -2.53
C GLU A 78 -7.06 -20.30 -1.51
N VAL A 79 -6.82 -19.00 -1.31
CA VAL A 79 -5.79 -18.55 -0.37
C VAL A 79 -6.38 -18.33 1.01
N ASP A 80 -6.06 -19.25 1.92
CA ASP A 80 -6.44 -19.20 3.33
C ASP A 80 -6.13 -17.83 3.95
N GLY A 81 -7.14 -17.24 4.60
CA GLY A 81 -7.03 -15.93 5.28
C GLY A 81 -7.37 -14.71 4.42
N PHE A 82 -7.65 -14.86 3.12
CA PHE A 82 -8.24 -13.78 2.33
C PHE A 82 -9.74 -13.64 2.61
N PRO A 83 -10.28 -12.41 2.65
CA PRO A 83 -11.71 -12.23 2.80
C PRO A 83 -12.45 -12.76 1.57
N GLU A 84 -13.60 -13.37 1.79
CA GLU A 84 -14.48 -13.69 0.67
C GLU A 84 -15.09 -12.39 0.11
N VAL A 85 -14.68 -12.02 -1.11
CA VAL A 85 -15.31 -10.93 -1.86
C VAL A 85 -16.41 -11.54 -2.73
N PRO A 86 -17.69 -11.15 -2.54
CA PRO A 86 -18.79 -11.68 -3.34
C PRO A 86 -18.51 -11.52 -4.82
N GLU A 87 -18.79 -12.57 -5.60
CA GLU A 87 -18.40 -12.68 -7.01
C GLU A 87 -18.81 -11.44 -7.84
N ARG A 88 -20.03 -10.95 -7.62
CA ARG A 88 -20.57 -9.71 -8.23
C ARG A 88 -19.74 -8.44 -7.99
N HIS A 89 -18.83 -8.43 -7.01
CA HIS A 89 -17.97 -7.31 -6.67
C HIS A 89 -16.49 -7.55 -6.99
N ARG A 90 -16.08 -8.79 -7.31
CA ARG A 90 -14.66 -9.13 -7.56
C ARG A 90 -14.02 -8.25 -8.64
N HIS A 91 -14.77 -7.91 -9.68
CA HIS A 91 -14.28 -7.03 -10.76
C HIS A 91 -13.89 -5.61 -10.32
N ARG A 92 -14.32 -5.16 -9.13
CA ARG A 92 -14.05 -3.82 -8.59
C ARG A 92 -12.76 -3.74 -7.79
N TYR A 93 -12.24 -4.89 -7.37
CA TYR A 93 -11.09 -5.01 -6.47
C TYR A 93 -9.94 -5.73 -7.17
N VAL A 94 -8.74 -5.41 -6.73
CA VAL A 94 -7.51 -6.14 -7.05
C VAL A 94 -6.97 -6.76 -5.79
N TYR A 95 -6.32 -7.90 -5.97
CA TYR A 95 -5.66 -8.62 -4.90
C TYR A 95 -4.15 -8.48 -5.09
N LEU A 96 -3.49 -7.99 -4.06
CA LEU A 96 -2.09 -7.65 -4.10
C LEU A 96 -1.35 -8.39 -2.99
N SER A 97 -0.23 -9.00 -3.34
CA SER A 97 0.76 -9.46 -2.38
C SER A 97 1.70 -8.30 -2.06
N VAL A 98 2.01 -8.14 -0.78
CA VAL A 98 2.91 -7.11 -0.26
C VAL A 98 4.00 -7.80 0.55
N SER A 99 5.23 -7.78 0.05
CA SER A 99 6.31 -8.63 0.56
C SER A 99 7.58 -7.82 0.87
N ASP A 100 8.38 -8.32 1.82
CA ASP A 100 9.77 -7.90 2.04
C ASP A 100 10.80 -8.87 1.45
N GLY A 101 10.34 -9.87 0.69
CA GLY A 101 11.17 -10.94 0.11
C GLY A 101 11.39 -12.14 1.05
N THR A 102 11.05 -12.01 2.34
CA THR A 102 11.07 -13.14 3.31
C THR A 102 9.66 -13.45 3.81
N HIS A 103 8.82 -12.43 3.95
CA HIS A 103 7.48 -12.53 4.47
C HIS A 103 6.48 -11.88 3.52
N ASP A 104 5.37 -12.57 3.33
CA ASP A 104 4.29 -12.10 2.49
C ASP A 104 3.10 -11.66 3.34
N GLY A 105 2.57 -10.49 3.00
CA GLY A 105 1.28 -9.98 3.41
C GLY A 105 0.39 -9.75 2.20
N PHE A 106 -0.79 -9.19 2.44
CA PHE A 106 -1.73 -8.90 1.35
C PHE A 106 -2.51 -7.61 1.56
N VAL A 107 -2.99 -7.07 0.44
CA VAL A 107 -3.98 -6.00 0.42
C VAL A 107 -5.01 -6.27 -0.67
N VAL A 108 -6.29 -6.21 -0.31
CA VAL A 108 -7.41 -6.23 -1.26
C VAL A 108 -7.99 -4.83 -1.34
N CYS A 109 -7.81 -4.17 -2.48
CA CYS A 109 -8.18 -2.75 -2.64
C CYS A 109 -8.81 -2.46 -4.01
N GLY A 110 -9.49 -1.35 -4.12
CA GLY A 110 -10.10 -0.92 -5.39
C GLY A 110 -9.09 -0.27 -6.35
N ASN A 111 -8.01 0.30 -5.83
CA ASN A 111 -6.95 0.91 -6.62
C ASN A 111 -5.61 0.94 -5.87
N LEU A 112 -4.52 1.08 -6.64
CA LEU A 112 -3.16 1.28 -6.18
C LEU A 112 -2.59 2.53 -6.83
N GLN A 113 -1.97 3.41 -6.03
CA GLN A 113 -1.34 4.64 -6.46
C GLN A 113 0.07 4.75 -5.86
N VAL A 114 0.98 5.37 -6.61
CA VAL A 114 2.34 5.69 -6.14
C VAL A 114 2.52 7.19 -6.26
N ASP A 115 2.95 7.81 -5.18
CA ASP A 115 3.38 9.20 -5.16
C ASP A 115 4.88 9.27 -4.84
N LEU A 116 5.66 9.71 -5.82
CA LEU A 116 7.12 9.76 -5.70
C LEU A 116 7.63 10.95 -4.88
N THR A 117 6.77 11.92 -4.56
CA THR A 117 7.12 13.07 -3.73
C THR A 117 6.65 12.91 -2.28
N GLY A 118 5.72 11.98 -2.04
CA GLY A 118 5.13 11.72 -0.73
C GLY A 118 4.26 12.86 -0.19
N GLU A 119 3.77 13.75 -1.05
CA GLU A 119 2.89 14.84 -0.63
C GLU A 119 1.44 14.36 -0.44
N LEU A 120 0.99 13.42 -1.27
CA LEU A 120 -0.38 12.94 -1.26
C LEU A 120 -0.67 12.22 0.04
N GLY A 121 0.20 11.32 0.51
CA GLY A 121 -0.01 10.62 1.79
C GLY A 121 -0.11 11.58 2.97
N LEU A 122 0.66 12.68 2.98
CA LEU A 122 0.55 13.73 4.00
C LEU A 122 -0.80 14.47 3.94
N ARG A 123 -1.32 14.75 2.75
CA ARG A 123 -2.65 15.37 2.61
C ARG A 123 -3.76 14.45 3.14
N TRP A 124 -3.62 13.14 2.96
CA TRP A 124 -4.56 12.15 3.46
C TRP A 124 -4.47 11.93 4.98
N THR A 125 -3.26 11.98 5.56
CA THR A 125 -3.08 11.93 7.02
C THR A 125 -3.68 13.18 7.68
N ALA A 126 -3.44 14.37 7.14
CA ALA A 126 -3.98 15.62 7.66
C ALA A 126 -5.53 15.67 7.61
N ARG A 127 -6.15 15.16 6.54
CA ARG A 127 -7.62 15.11 6.39
C ARG A 127 -8.32 14.12 7.33
N SER A 128 -7.58 13.17 7.90
CA SER A 128 -8.14 12.13 8.75
C SER A 128 -8.00 12.44 10.25
N ALA A 129 -7.32 13.54 10.58
CA ALA A 129 -7.06 13.99 11.96
C ALA A 129 -8.00 15.13 12.41
N GLY A 130 -8.99 15.51 11.59
CA GLY A 130 -10.07 16.46 11.92
C GLY A 130 -11.42 15.79 11.89
#